data_AF-A0A2R6ASF6-F1
#
_entry.id   AF-A0A2R6ASF6-F1
#
_cell.length_a   1.000
_cell.length_b   1.000
_cell.length_c   1.000
_cell.angle_alpha   90.00
_cell.angle_beta   90.00
_cell.angle_gamma   90.00
#
_symmetry.space_group_name_H-M   'P 1'
#
loop_
_entity.id
_entity.type
_entity.pdbx_description
1 polymer ?
#
loop_
_entity_poly.entity_id
_entity_poly.type
_entity_poly.pdbx_seq_one_letter_code
_entity_poly.pdbx_strand_id
1 'polypeptide(L)'
;MVVAGILGGLLSILFYAVVGYTFQHTVGAQFLNALSFIEYAHPSAYVLPIPWSNFFFSMILTKNPLLIILMVVGLFAWGVTGVTAVGLVCSRIMFAAGFDRSLPTLLAKVSERFHTPVTAVTIYMVLTEVGLVLSVYAGVIFEFLNITLVLVSLHAFVGLAALMLPYIRKQMYSNSILARYKLGKVPAISLLGAANLIFLGFLDYFSLLNPAVSGPTGLSAIGALIGIFLLGVVSYFLVTRYYNSKGIDVSLAFKEIPPE
;
A
#
# COMPACT_ATOMS: atom_id res chain seq x y z
N MET A 1 -22.25 -2.01 2.46
CA MET A 1 -20.86 -1.53 2.53
C MET A 1 -20.00 -2.04 1.37
N VAL A 2 -19.97 -3.36 1.10
CA VAL A 2 -19.16 -3.96 0.01
C VAL A 2 -19.50 -3.41 -1.39
N VAL A 3 -20.79 -3.32 -1.76
CA VAL A 3 -21.22 -2.80 -3.07
C VAL A 3 -20.79 -1.34 -3.29
N ALA A 4 -20.90 -0.50 -2.27
CA ALA A 4 -20.45 0.89 -2.32
C ALA A 4 -18.92 0.98 -2.50
N GLY A 5 -18.16 0.08 -1.86
CA GLY A 5 -16.71 -0.01 -2.06
C GLY A 5 -16.32 -0.43 -3.48
N ILE A 6 -17.00 -1.43 -4.05
CA ILE A 6 -16.75 -1.88 -5.43
C ILE A 6 -17.10 -0.77 -6.43
N LEU A 7 -18.26 -0.15 -6.29
CA LEU A 7 -18.67 0.96 -7.16
C LEU A 7 -17.74 2.15 -7.04
N GLY A 8 -17.35 2.53 -5.82
CA GLY A 8 -16.37 3.59 -5.57
C GLY A 8 -15.02 3.28 -6.21
N GLY A 9 -14.55 2.04 -6.14
CA GLY A 9 -13.32 1.60 -6.80
C GLY A 9 -13.40 1.70 -8.32
N LEU A 10 -14.48 1.21 -8.92
CA LEU A 10 -14.70 1.29 -10.38
C LEU A 10 -14.79 2.74 -10.88
N LEU A 11 -15.53 3.59 -10.17
CA LEU A 11 -15.61 5.03 -10.45
C LEU A 11 -14.25 5.71 -10.35
N SER A 12 -13.45 5.34 -9.34
CA SER A 12 -12.10 5.88 -9.17
C SER A 12 -11.17 5.46 -10.31
N ILE A 13 -11.20 4.19 -10.72
CA ILE A 13 -10.43 3.69 -11.87
C ILE A 13 -10.81 4.44 -13.14
N LEU A 14 -12.12 4.59 -13.40
CA LEU A 14 -12.61 5.31 -14.56
C LEU A 14 -12.15 6.77 -14.55
N PHE A 15 -12.27 7.44 -13.40
CA PHE A 15 -11.83 8.83 -13.24
C PHE A 15 -10.33 8.98 -13.52
N TYR A 16 -9.48 8.16 -12.90
CA TYR A 16 -8.03 8.20 -13.12
C TYR A 16 -7.65 7.84 -14.57
N ALA A 17 -8.35 6.90 -15.20
CA ALA A 17 -8.11 6.55 -16.60
C ALA A 17 -8.44 7.71 -17.55
N VAL A 18 -9.56 8.39 -17.34
CA VAL A 18 -9.95 9.57 -18.14
C VAL A 18 -8.97 10.72 -17.94
N VAL A 19 -8.61 11.02 -16.69
CA VAL A 19 -7.62 12.08 -16.38
C VAL A 19 -6.26 11.73 -16.97
N GLY A 20 -5.78 10.51 -16.82
CA GLY A 20 -4.51 10.05 -17.40
C GLY A 20 -4.51 10.13 -18.93
N TYR A 21 -5.57 9.67 -19.59
CA TYR A 21 -5.71 9.71 -21.04
C TYR A 21 -5.72 11.15 -21.57
N THR A 22 -6.55 12.02 -20.99
CA THR A 22 -6.67 13.43 -21.39
C THR A 22 -5.36 14.19 -21.14
N PHE A 23 -4.70 13.93 -20.02
CA PHE A 23 -3.41 14.50 -19.70
C PHE A 23 -2.33 14.09 -20.71
N GLN A 24 -2.20 12.79 -21.00
CA GLN A 24 -1.22 12.29 -21.97
C GLN A 24 -1.48 12.82 -23.38
N HIS A 25 -2.74 13.01 -23.78
CA HIS A 25 -3.08 13.61 -25.07
C HIS A 25 -2.81 15.11 -25.12
N THR A 26 -2.95 15.82 -24.00
CA THR A 26 -2.76 17.28 -23.93
C THR A 26 -1.28 17.66 -23.85
N VAL A 27 -0.52 16.98 -22.98
CA VAL A 27 0.91 17.26 -22.76
C VAL A 27 1.79 16.53 -23.77
N GLY A 28 1.33 15.38 -24.27
CA GLY A 28 2.05 14.53 -25.19
C GLY A 28 2.80 13.40 -24.49
N ALA A 29 2.42 12.15 -24.79
CA ALA A 29 3.03 10.97 -24.18
C ALA A 29 4.55 10.88 -24.42
N GLN A 30 5.03 11.28 -25.61
CA GLN A 30 6.47 11.25 -25.92
C GLN A 30 7.26 12.24 -25.06
N PHE A 31 6.73 13.45 -24.85
CA PHE A 31 7.34 14.45 -23.98
C PHE A 31 7.40 13.96 -22.53
N LEU A 32 6.28 13.41 -22.02
CA LEU A 32 6.23 12.85 -20.66
C LEU A 32 7.26 11.74 -20.46
N ASN A 33 7.32 10.76 -21.38
CA ASN A 33 8.29 9.67 -21.29
C ASN A 33 9.74 10.16 -21.36
N ALA A 34 10.04 11.13 -22.23
CA ALA A 34 11.38 11.71 -22.31
C ALA A 34 11.75 12.46 -21.03
N LEU A 35 10.80 13.19 -20.44
CA LEU A 35 11.01 13.91 -19.19
C LEU A 35 11.24 12.96 -18.02
N SER A 36 10.44 11.89 -17.91
CA SER A 36 10.64 10.84 -16.91
C SER A 36 11.99 10.15 -17.10
N PHE A 37 12.39 9.86 -18.34
CA PHE A 37 13.71 9.27 -18.61
C PHE A 37 14.85 10.20 -18.19
N ILE A 38 14.79 11.49 -18.49
CA ILE A 38 15.82 12.45 -18.08
C ILE A 38 15.89 12.56 -16.56
N GLU A 39 14.75 12.63 -15.88
CA GLU A 39 14.69 12.70 -14.41
C GLU A 39 15.43 11.55 -13.73
N TYR A 40 15.24 10.31 -14.22
CA TYR A 40 15.85 9.12 -13.62
C TYR A 40 17.25 8.79 -14.16
N ALA A 41 17.49 8.92 -15.47
CA ALA A 41 18.74 8.50 -16.11
C ALA A 41 19.81 9.60 -16.17
N HIS A 42 19.39 10.86 -16.27
CA HIS A 42 20.28 12.01 -16.38
C HIS A 42 19.81 13.20 -15.52
N PRO A 43 19.80 13.08 -14.17
CA PRO A 43 19.26 14.12 -13.29
C PRO A 43 19.91 15.50 -13.50
N SER A 44 21.19 15.54 -13.90
CA SER A 44 21.92 16.77 -14.21
C SER A 44 21.41 17.52 -15.45
N ALA A 45 20.71 16.82 -16.35
CA ALA A 45 20.06 17.40 -17.52
C ALA A 45 18.59 17.78 -17.25
N TYR A 46 18.07 17.50 -16.05
CA TYR A 46 16.72 17.86 -15.66
C TYR A 46 16.64 19.36 -15.36
N VAL A 47 15.93 20.10 -16.20
CA VAL A 47 15.88 21.57 -16.17
C VAL A 47 14.73 22.15 -15.34
N LEU A 48 13.74 21.32 -14.96
CA LEU A 48 12.60 21.82 -14.18
C LEU A 48 13.00 21.98 -12.71
N PRO A 49 12.56 23.07 -12.05
CA PRO A 49 12.92 23.33 -10.65
C PRO A 49 12.24 22.37 -9.66
N ILE A 50 11.23 21.62 -10.12
CA ILE A 50 10.51 20.63 -9.32
C ILE A 50 10.25 19.37 -10.15
N PRO A 51 10.10 18.19 -9.51
CA PRO A 51 9.70 16.96 -10.16
C PRO A 51 8.40 17.12 -10.95
N TRP A 52 8.28 16.41 -12.06
CA TRP A 52 7.11 16.53 -12.90
C TRP A 52 5.93 15.82 -12.24
N SER A 53 4.75 16.44 -12.32
CA SER A 53 3.52 15.83 -11.83
C SER A 53 2.34 16.31 -12.66
N ASN A 54 1.28 15.50 -12.71
CA ASN A 54 0.03 15.87 -13.37
C ASN A 54 -0.49 17.22 -12.83
N PHE A 55 -0.43 17.42 -11.50
CA PHE A 55 -0.87 18.66 -10.85
C PHE A 55 -0.08 19.88 -11.32
N PHE A 56 1.25 19.79 -11.38
CA PHE A 56 2.09 20.92 -11.79
C PHE A 56 1.83 21.33 -13.24
N PHE A 57 1.80 20.37 -14.15
CA PHE A 57 1.51 20.66 -15.55
C PHE A 57 0.08 21.19 -15.76
N SER A 58 -0.91 20.63 -15.07
CA SER A 58 -2.29 21.15 -15.13
C SER A 58 -2.40 22.61 -14.67
N MET A 59 -1.60 23.04 -13.69
CA MET A 59 -1.58 24.43 -13.23
C MET A 59 -0.93 25.39 -14.24
N ILE A 60 0.08 24.95 -14.99
CA ILE A 60 0.74 25.79 -16.02
C ILE A 60 -0.14 25.94 -17.27
N LEU A 61 -0.96 24.92 -17.57
CA LEU A 61 -1.84 24.91 -18.74
C LEU A 61 -3.03 25.86 -18.63
N THR A 62 -3.35 26.36 -17.43
CA THR A 62 -4.46 27.29 -17.21
C THR A 62 -3.98 28.64 -16.70
N LYS A 63 -4.61 29.73 -17.19
CA LYS A 63 -4.39 31.09 -16.68
C LYS A 63 -5.50 31.54 -15.72
N ASN A 64 -6.52 30.71 -15.50
CA ASN A 64 -7.64 31.08 -14.65
C ASN A 64 -7.26 30.94 -13.16
N PRO A 65 -7.20 32.04 -12.40
CA PRO A 65 -6.75 32.01 -11.01
C PRO A 65 -7.66 31.16 -10.10
N LEU A 66 -8.97 31.10 -10.38
CA LEU A 66 -9.91 30.29 -9.58
C LEU A 66 -9.61 28.79 -9.75
N LEU A 67 -9.32 28.35 -10.97
CA LEU A 67 -8.96 26.95 -11.23
C LEU A 67 -7.64 26.58 -10.56
N ILE A 68 -6.65 27.47 -10.60
CA ILE A 68 -5.36 27.26 -9.93
C ILE A 68 -5.57 27.14 -8.41
N ILE A 69 -6.35 28.05 -7.81
CA ILE A 69 -6.67 27.99 -6.37
C ILE A 69 -7.35 26.66 -6.03
N LEU A 70 -8.35 26.23 -6.82
CA LEU A 70 -9.03 24.96 -6.60
C LEU A 70 -8.09 23.76 -6.70
N MET A 71 -7.15 23.77 -7.65
CA MET A 71 -6.12 22.71 -7.78
C MET A 71 -5.19 22.68 -6.56
N VAL A 72 -4.74 23.85 -6.07
CA VAL A 72 -3.85 23.94 -4.90
C VAL A 72 -4.58 23.49 -3.63
N VAL A 73 -5.80 23.96 -3.39
CA VAL A 73 -6.63 23.52 -2.27
C VAL A 73 -6.93 22.02 -2.37
N GLY A 74 -7.22 21.52 -3.57
CA GLY A 74 -7.43 20.10 -3.83
C GLY A 74 -6.21 19.26 -3.50
N LEU A 75 -5.02 19.69 -3.92
CA LEU A 75 -3.76 19.01 -3.61
C LEU A 75 -3.49 18.98 -2.10
N PHE A 76 -3.73 20.10 -1.41
CA PHE A 76 -3.57 20.18 0.04
C PHE A 76 -4.56 19.27 0.78
N ALA A 77 -5.84 19.32 0.38
CA ALA A 77 -6.88 18.45 0.93
C ALA A 77 -6.55 16.96 0.69
N TRP A 78 -6.06 16.61 -0.49
CA TRP A 78 -5.58 15.26 -0.80
C TRP A 78 -4.42 14.84 0.11
N GLY A 79 -3.43 15.73 0.33
CA GLY A 79 -2.34 15.47 1.26
C GLY A 79 -2.80 15.21 2.69
N VAL A 80 -3.68 16.07 3.22
CA VAL A 80 -4.22 15.94 4.59
C VAL A 80 -5.04 14.66 4.74
N THR A 81 -5.91 14.36 3.78
CA THR A 81 -6.72 13.12 3.79
C THR A 81 -5.83 11.88 3.67
N GLY A 82 -4.79 11.90 2.84
CA GLY A 82 -3.82 10.81 2.73
C GLY A 82 -3.13 10.51 4.05
N VAL A 83 -2.54 11.53 4.70
CA VAL A 83 -1.82 11.35 5.97
C VAL A 83 -2.75 10.87 7.08
N THR A 84 -3.94 11.47 7.20
CA THR A 84 -4.89 11.13 8.26
C THR A 84 -5.52 9.74 8.06
N ALA A 85 -5.96 9.42 6.84
CA ALA A 85 -6.58 8.13 6.55
C ALA A 85 -5.59 6.98 6.69
N VAL A 86 -4.38 7.12 6.15
CA VAL A 86 -3.34 6.08 6.25
C VAL A 86 -2.93 5.90 7.70
N GLY A 87 -2.74 6.97 8.48
CA GLY A 87 -2.41 6.85 9.89
C GLY A 87 -3.46 6.13 10.73
N LEU A 88 -4.75 6.37 10.45
CA LEU A 88 -5.85 5.65 11.11
C LEU A 88 -5.87 4.16 10.73
N VAL A 89 -5.64 3.82 9.46
CA VAL A 89 -5.60 2.43 9.01
C VAL A 89 -4.40 1.69 9.60
N CYS A 90 -3.20 2.27 9.52
CA CYS A 90 -1.97 1.65 10.03
C CYS A 90 -2.02 1.43 11.54
N SER A 91 -2.49 2.42 12.32
CA SER A 91 -2.62 2.26 13.77
C SER A 91 -3.62 1.17 14.18
N ARG A 92 -4.71 0.98 13.41
CA ARG A 92 -5.66 -0.13 13.61
C ARG A 92 -5.06 -1.49 13.26
N ILE A 93 -4.26 -1.58 12.19
CA ILE A 93 -3.54 -2.80 11.84
C ILE A 93 -2.55 -3.17 12.95
N MET A 94 -1.79 -2.19 13.46
CA MET A 94 -0.87 -2.39 14.58
C MET A 94 -1.59 -2.84 15.86
N PHE A 95 -2.73 -2.22 16.15
CA PHE A 95 -3.59 -2.62 17.28
C PHE A 95 -4.08 -4.06 17.14
N ALA A 96 -4.64 -4.43 15.99
CA ALA A 96 -5.13 -5.77 15.72
C ALA A 96 -4.00 -6.80 15.81
N ALA A 97 -2.85 -6.51 15.22
CA ALA A 97 -1.67 -7.37 15.29
C ALA A 97 -1.15 -7.54 16.73
N GLY A 98 -1.21 -6.48 17.56
CA GLY A 98 -0.91 -6.56 18.99
C GLY A 98 -1.94 -7.37 19.78
N PHE A 99 -3.22 -7.28 19.41
CA PHE A 99 -4.32 -8.02 20.04
C PHE A 99 -4.20 -9.53 19.76
N ASP A 100 -3.87 -9.88 18.51
CA ASP A 100 -3.60 -11.26 18.07
C ASP A 100 -2.26 -11.81 18.58
N ARG A 101 -1.52 -11.02 19.37
CA ARG A 101 -0.18 -11.33 19.90
C ARG A 101 0.85 -11.69 18.83
N SER A 102 0.63 -11.20 17.60
CA SER A 102 1.64 -11.24 16.53
C SER A 102 2.66 -10.10 16.64
N LEU A 103 2.32 -9.05 17.40
CA LEU A 103 3.20 -7.96 17.82
C LEU A 103 3.15 -7.77 19.35
N PRO A 104 3.97 -6.88 19.95
CA PRO A 104 3.91 -6.58 21.38
C PRO A 104 2.52 -6.11 21.81
N THR A 105 2.00 -6.66 22.93
CA THR A 105 0.67 -6.30 23.48
C THR A 105 0.54 -4.82 23.84
N LEU A 106 1.66 -4.10 23.98
CA LEU A 106 1.67 -2.66 24.18
C LEU A 106 0.91 -1.90 23.06
N LEU A 107 0.93 -2.44 21.82
CA LEU A 107 0.20 -1.88 20.68
C LEU A 107 -1.31 -2.07 20.80
N ALA A 108 -1.76 -3.08 21.56
CA ALA A 108 -3.17 -3.37 21.83
C ALA A 108 -3.73 -2.56 23.01
N LYS A 109 -2.94 -1.67 23.62
CA LYS A 109 -3.40 -0.87 24.76
C LYS A 109 -4.29 0.28 24.29
N VAL A 110 -5.55 0.27 24.71
CA VAL A 110 -6.51 1.36 24.48
C VAL A 110 -6.48 2.33 25.67
N SER A 111 -6.48 3.63 25.39
CA SER A 111 -6.61 4.65 26.43
C SER A 111 -8.06 4.77 26.90
N GLU A 112 -8.29 4.75 28.22
CA GLU A 112 -9.63 4.96 28.81
C GLU A 112 -10.20 6.35 28.50
N ARG A 113 -9.35 7.37 28.35
CA ARG A 113 -9.79 8.74 28.10
C ARG A 113 -10.25 8.97 26.65
N PHE A 114 -9.52 8.38 25.70
CA PHE A 114 -9.71 8.66 24.27
C PHE A 114 -10.34 7.50 23.50
N HIS A 115 -10.54 6.34 24.14
CA HIS A 115 -11.07 5.12 23.54
C HIS A 115 -10.35 4.72 22.23
N THR A 116 -9.06 5.05 22.13
CA THR A 116 -8.21 4.84 20.96
C THR A 116 -6.87 4.21 21.36
N PRO A 117 -6.21 3.48 20.44
CA PRO A 117 -4.91 2.85 20.70
C PRO A 117 -3.78 3.88 20.60
N VAL A 118 -3.70 4.76 21.60
CA VAL A 118 -2.75 5.89 21.62
C VAL A 118 -1.32 5.43 21.39
N THR A 119 -0.89 4.31 21.98
CA THR A 119 0.46 3.79 21.79
C THR A 119 0.75 3.44 20.33
N ALA A 120 -0.18 2.78 19.64
CA ALA A 120 -0.02 2.43 18.23
C ALA A 120 0.04 3.67 17.35
N VAL A 121 -0.81 4.67 17.64
CA VAL A 121 -0.81 5.96 16.94
C VAL A 121 0.51 6.70 17.14
N THR A 122 1.01 6.79 18.37
CA THR A 122 2.28 7.46 18.67
C THR A 122 3.45 6.77 17.99
N ILE A 123 3.53 5.44 18.03
CA ILE A 123 4.61 4.70 17.37
C ILE A 123 4.54 4.90 15.86
N TYR A 124 3.35 4.85 15.27
CA TYR A 124 3.16 5.14 13.85
C TYR A 124 3.68 6.55 13.50
N MET A 125 3.27 7.58 14.24
CA MET A 125 3.72 8.96 13.99
C MET A 125 5.24 9.10 14.08
N VAL A 126 5.87 8.49 15.09
CA VAL A 126 7.32 8.51 15.25
C VAL A 126 8.01 7.82 14.07
N LEU A 127 7.52 6.65 13.64
CA LEU A 127 8.09 5.93 12.49
C LEU A 127 7.92 6.73 11.19
N THR A 128 6.77 7.38 10.99
CA THR A 128 6.51 8.23 9.84
C THR A 128 7.44 9.44 9.84
N GLU A 129 7.63 10.11 10.96
CA GLU A 129 8.54 11.26 11.06
C GLU A 129 10.01 10.87 10.86
N VAL A 130 10.44 9.75 11.43
CA VAL A 130 11.78 9.22 11.16
C VAL A 130 11.94 8.90 9.68
N GLY A 131 10.92 8.28 9.06
CA GLY A 131 10.91 8.01 7.62
C GLY A 131 10.99 9.30 6.79
N LEU A 132 10.30 10.36 7.19
CA LEU A 132 10.37 11.67 6.54
C LEU A 132 11.76 12.29 6.64
N VAL A 133 12.36 12.31 7.83
CA VAL A 133 13.72 12.82 8.06
C VAL A 133 14.73 12.03 7.22
N LEU A 134 14.65 10.70 7.21
CA LEU A 134 15.53 9.85 6.39
C LEU A 134 15.32 10.09 4.89
N SER A 135 14.09 10.36 4.46
CA SER A 135 13.78 10.71 3.07
C SER A 135 14.42 12.03 2.66
N VAL A 136 14.24 13.08 3.48
CA VAL A 136 14.68 14.45 3.16
C VAL A 136 16.20 14.58 3.23
N TYR A 137 16.83 14.03 4.27
CA TYR A 137 18.26 14.27 4.53
C TYR A 137 19.18 13.17 4.01
N ALA A 138 18.68 11.95 3.85
CA ALA A 138 19.48 10.81 3.41
C ALA A 138 18.99 10.19 2.09
N GLY A 139 17.96 10.76 1.45
CA GLY A 139 17.47 10.31 0.14
C GLY A 139 16.89 8.89 0.13
N VAL A 140 16.75 8.25 1.30
CA VAL A 140 16.57 6.79 1.42
C VAL A 140 15.34 6.30 0.67
N ILE A 141 14.23 7.03 0.72
CA ILE A 141 12.99 6.60 0.07
C ILE A 141 13.11 6.71 -1.45
N PHE A 142 13.68 7.79 -1.97
CA PHE A 142 13.76 8.02 -3.42
C PHE A 142 14.85 7.16 -4.10
N GLU A 143 15.89 6.78 -3.37
CA GLU A 143 17.01 6.00 -3.92
C GLU A 143 16.86 4.48 -3.69
N PHE A 144 16.21 4.06 -2.60
CA PHE A 144 16.11 2.66 -2.21
C PHE A 144 14.69 2.08 -2.22
N LEU A 145 13.63 2.89 -2.29
CA LEU A 145 12.26 2.37 -2.24
C LEU A 145 11.50 2.62 -3.53
N ASN A 146 11.23 1.53 -4.24
CA ASN A 146 10.21 1.50 -5.27
C ASN A 146 8.85 1.25 -4.62
N ILE A 147 8.14 2.33 -4.29
CA ILE A 147 6.84 2.28 -3.61
C ILE A 147 5.84 1.44 -4.43
N THR A 148 5.87 1.57 -5.76
CA THR A 148 5.00 0.79 -6.66
C THR A 148 5.25 -0.69 -6.47
N LEU A 149 6.50 -1.13 -6.56
CA LEU A 149 6.91 -2.52 -6.40
C LEU A 149 6.52 -3.05 -5.01
N VAL A 150 6.75 -2.27 -3.94
CA VAL A 150 6.38 -2.67 -2.57
C VAL A 150 4.87 -2.86 -2.44
N LEU A 151 4.08 -1.88 -2.88
CA LEU A 151 2.62 -1.92 -2.72
C LEU A 151 1.98 -3.02 -3.58
N VAL A 152 2.41 -3.17 -4.84
CA VAL A 152 1.88 -4.18 -5.76
C VAL A 152 2.24 -5.57 -5.24
N SER A 153 3.50 -5.81 -4.83
CA SER A 153 3.90 -7.06 -4.20
C SER A 153 3.09 -7.37 -2.94
N LEU A 154 2.88 -6.40 -2.04
CA LEU A 154 2.06 -6.61 -0.84
C LEU A 154 0.63 -7.06 -1.19
N HIS A 155 -0.01 -6.45 -2.17
CA HIS A 155 -1.34 -6.86 -2.63
C HIS A 155 -1.32 -8.20 -3.36
N ALA A 156 -0.23 -8.55 -4.04
CA ALA A 156 -0.05 -9.86 -4.65
C ALA A 156 -0.03 -10.97 -3.58
N PHE A 157 0.68 -10.74 -2.45
CA PHE A 157 0.65 -11.66 -1.31
C PHE A 157 -0.74 -11.81 -0.68
N VAL A 158 -1.56 -10.75 -0.65
CA VAL A 158 -2.97 -10.86 -0.24
C VAL A 158 -3.75 -11.76 -1.21
N GLY A 159 -3.51 -11.65 -2.51
CA GLY A 159 -4.07 -12.55 -3.53
C GLY A 159 -3.66 -14.00 -3.32
N LEU A 160 -2.39 -14.24 -2.99
CA LEU A 160 -1.87 -15.57 -2.66
C LEU A 160 -2.52 -16.14 -1.39
N ALA A 161 -2.68 -15.32 -0.34
CA ALA A 161 -3.38 -15.73 0.87
C ALA A 161 -4.84 -16.11 0.59
N ALA A 162 -5.56 -15.31 -0.22
CA ALA A 162 -6.91 -15.61 -0.65
C ALA A 162 -7.00 -16.90 -1.50
N LEU A 163 -6.02 -17.12 -2.39
CA LEU A 163 -5.90 -18.34 -3.19
C LEU A 163 -5.82 -19.60 -2.32
N MET A 164 -4.96 -19.56 -1.30
CA MET A 164 -4.63 -20.71 -0.45
C MET A 164 -5.60 -20.91 0.72
N LEU A 165 -6.38 -19.88 1.09
CA LEU A 165 -7.27 -19.89 2.26
C LEU A 165 -8.18 -21.13 2.34
N PRO A 166 -8.91 -21.53 1.27
CA PRO A 166 -9.81 -22.69 1.33
C PRO A 166 -9.11 -24.02 1.51
N TYR A 167 -7.82 -24.11 1.17
CA TYR A 167 -7.05 -25.35 1.20
C TYR A 167 -6.28 -25.53 2.51
N ILE A 168 -5.75 -24.44 3.07
CA ILE A 168 -4.96 -24.44 4.31
C ILE A 168 -5.86 -24.33 5.54
N ARG A 169 -6.88 -23.47 5.49
CA ARG A 169 -7.77 -23.18 6.62
C ARG A 169 -9.21 -23.58 6.30
N LYS A 170 -9.39 -24.86 5.92
CA LYS A 170 -10.69 -25.43 5.50
C LYS A 170 -11.84 -25.13 6.46
N GLN A 171 -11.64 -25.31 7.76
CA GLN A 171 -12.67 -25.12 8.79
C GLN A 171 -13.07 -23.64 8.93
N MET A 172 -12.09 -22.73 8.90
CA MET A 172 -12.33 -21.29 8.91
C MET A 172 -13.09 -20.84 7.65
N TYR A 173 -12.65 -21.33 6.49
CA TYR A 173 -13.30 -21.03 5.22
C TYR A 173 -14.73 -21.55 5.18
N SER A 174 -14.98 -22.80 5.60
CA SER A 174 -16.33 -23.39 5.59
C SER A 174 -17.34 -22.63 6.45
N ASN A 175 -16.87 -21.97 7.50
CA ASN A 175 -17.70 -21.15 8.38
C ASN A 175 -17.95 -19.74 7.84
N SER A 176 -17.20 -19.30 6.81
CA SER A 176 -17.36 -17.99 6.20
C SER A 176 -18.53 -17.95 5.22
N ILE A 177 -19.19 -16.79 5.10
CA ILE A 177 -20.19 -16.49 4.07
C ILE A 177 -19.61 -16.74 2.66
N LEU A 178 -18.30 -16.52 2.49
CA LEU A 178 -17.58 -16.71 1.23
C LEU A 178 -17.60 -18.17 0.75
N ALA A 179 -17.76 -19.15 1.64
CA ALA A 179 -17.86 -20.56 1.26
C ALA A 179 -19.10 -20.89 0.43
N ARG A 180 -20.11 -20.02 0.41
CA ARG A 180 -21.31 -20.18 -0.40
C ARG A 180 -21.05 -19.92 -1.89
N TYR A 181 -20.02 -19.15 -2.22
CA TYR A 181 -19.68 -18.78 -3.59
C TYR A 181 -18.63 -19.73 -4.16
N LYS A 182 -19.05 -20.61 -5.07
CA LYS A 182 -18.19 -21.57 -5.76
C LYS A 182 -18.53 -21.58 -7.25
N LEU A 183 -17.51 -21.70 -8.08
CA LEU A 183 -17.66 -21.95 -9.51
C LEU A 183 -17.33 -23.42 -9.76
N GLY A 184 -18.36 -24.26 -9.84
CA GLY A 184 -18.21 -25.72 -9.85
C GLY A 184 -17.56 -26.22 -8.55
N LYS A 185 -16.41 -26.90 -8.67
CA LYS A 185 -15.67 -27.45 -7.52
C LYS A 185 -14.67 -26.47 -6.90
N VAL A 186 -14.43 -25.31 -7.52
CA VAL A 186 -13.41 -24.36 -7.10
C VAL A 186 -14.04 -23.21 -6.28
N PRO A 187 -13.52 -22.91 -5.08
CA PRO A 187 -13.87 -21.72 -4.32
C PRO A 187 -13.74 -20.44 -5.14
N ALA A 188 -14.77 -19.58 -5.16
CA ALA A 188 -14.72 -18.33 -5.91
C ALA A 188 -13.58 -17.41 -5.39
N ILE A 189 -13.33 -17.41 -4.08
CA ILE A 189 -12.21 -16.67 -3.48
C ILE A 189 -10.85 -17.13 -4.01
N SER A 190 -10.67 -18.42 -4.33
CA SER A 190 -9.42 -18.91 -4.89
C SER A 190 -9.21 -18.40 -6.32
N LEU A 191 -10.27 -18.35 -7.13
CA LEU A 191 -10.20 -17.80 -8.49
C LEU A 191 -9.88 -16.30 -8.48
N LEU A 192 -10.53 -15.54 -7.61
CA LEU A 192 -10.26 -14.11 -7.44
C LEU A 192 -8.86 -13.86 -6.90
N GLY A 193 -8.39 -14.68 -5.94
CA GLY A 193 -7.02 -14.63 -5.42
C GLY A 193 -5.97 -14.92 -6.49
N ALA A 194 -6.19 -15.95 -7.33
CA ALA A 194 -5.33 -16.25 -8.46
C ALA A 194 -5.32 -15.12 -9.50
N ALA A 195 -6.49 -14.60 -9.88
CA ALA A 195 -6.59 -13.49 -10.82
C ALA A 195 -5.85 -12.25 -10.31
N ASN A 196 -6.01 -11.92 -9.02
CA ASN A 196 -5.31 -10.82 -8.37
C ASN A 196 -3.79 -11.05 -8.36
N LEU A 197 -3.34 -12.25 -7.97
CA LEU A 197 -1.92 -12.60 -7.96
C LEU A 197 -1.29 -12.51 -9.35
N ILE A 198 -1.96 -13.02 -10.38
CA ILE A 198 -1.48 -12.97 -11.77
C ILE A 198 -1.42 -11.53 -12.26
N PHE A 199 -2.50 -10.75 -12.05
CA PHE A 199 -2.56 -9.37 -12.50
C PHE A 199 -1.51 -8.49 -11.83
N LEU A 200 -1.38 -8.57 -10.50
CA LEU A 200 -0.40 -7.78 -9.77
C LEU A 200 1.03 -8.26 -10.01
N GLY A 201 1.26 -9.57 -10.14
CA GLY A 201 2.57 -10.09 -10.53
C GLY A 201 2.99 -9.62 -11.93
N PHE A 202 2.03 -9.51 -12.85
CA PHE A 202 2.26 -8.91 -14.17
C PHE A 202 2.60 -7.42 -14.08
N LEU A 203 1.94 -6.66 -13.20
CA LEU A 203 2.29 -5.26 -12.94
C LEU A 203 3.69 -5.10 -12.34
N ASP A 204 4.09 -5.97 -11.41
CA ASP A 204 5.45 -5.98 -10.86
C ASP A 204 6.49 -6.29 -11.95
N TYR A 205 6.20 -7.26 -12.84
CA TYR A 205 7.06 -7.54 -13.99
C TYR A 205 7.21 -6.31 -14.91
N PHE A 206 6.11 -5.63 -15.24
CA PHE A 206 6.15 -4.41 -16.05
C PHE A 206 6.87 -3.25 -15.34
N SER A 207 6.69 -3.15 -14.03
CA SER A 207 7.35 -2.18 -13.16
C SER A 207 8.87 -2.34 -13.21
N LEU A 208 9.37 -3.58 -13.17
CA LEU A 208 10.80 -3.87 -13.26
C LEU A 208 11.39 -3.56 -14.65
N LEU A 209 10.62 -3.77 -15.72
CA LEU A 209 11.04 -3.47 -17.08
C LEU A 209 11.03 -1.98 -17.43
N ASN A 210 10.24 -1.18 -16.73
CA ASN A 210 10.08 0.25 -17.00
C ASN A 210 10.40 1.09 -15.76
N PRO A 211 11.69 1.18 -15.35
CA PRO A 211 12.10 1.95 -14.17
C PRO A 211 11.73 3.42 -14.27
N ALA A 212 11.67 3.97 -15.49
CA ALA A 212 11.24 5.35 -15.74
C ALA A 212 9.81 5.65 -15.26
N VAL A 213 8.95 4.62 -15.13
CA VAL A 213 7.56 4.75 -14.68
C VAL A 213 7.38 4.30 -13.24
N SER A 214 8.13 3.28 -12.80
CA SER A 214 7.93 2.66 -11.49
C SER A 214 8.85 3.19 -10.38
N GLY A 215 10.00 3.75 -10.73
CA GLY A 215 11.06 4.15 -9.80
C GLY A 215 12.26 3.19 -9.82
N PRO A 216 13.14 3.25 -8.81
CA PRO A 216 14.37 2.46 -8.78
C PRO A 216 14.11 0.95 -8.87
N THR A 217 14.80 0.22 -9.74
CA THR A 217 14.67 -1.25 -9.88
C THR A 217 15.98 -2.00 -9.63
N GLY A 218 17.02 -1.29 -9.19
CA GLY A 218 18.32 -1.84 -8.88
C GLY A 218 18.31 -2.79 -7.67
N LEU A 219 19.47 -3.39 -7.40
CA LEU A 219 19.64 -4.34 -6.31
C LEU A 219 19.27 -3.75 -4.93
N SER A 220 19.47 -2.45 -4.75
CA SER A 220 19.04 -1.70 -3.56
C SER A 220 17.52 -1.76 -3.35
N ALA A 221 16.74 -1.50 -4.40
CA ALA A 221 15.28 -1.50 -4.35
C ALA A 221 14.69 -2.89 -4.12
N ILE A 222 15.23 -3.89 -4.81
CA ILE A 222 14.85 -5.30 -4.60
C ILE A 222 15.26 -5.76 -3.19
N GLY A 223 16.45 -5.36 -2.73
CA GLY A 223 16.94 -5.63 -1.38
C GLY A 223 16.05 -5.00 -0.31
N ALA A 224 15.56 -3.78 -0.52
CA ALA A 224 14.63 -3.12 0.38
C ALA A 224 13.27 -3.83 0.42
N LEU A 225 12.72 -4.24 -0.74
CA LEU A 225 11.51 -5.04 -0.82
C LEU A 225 11.63 -6.34 -0.02
N ILE A 226 12.67 -7.12 -0.32
CA ILE A 226 12.96 -8.38 0.39
C ILE A 226 13.15 -8.11 1.89
N GLY A 227 13.87 -7.04 2.23
CA GLY A 227 14.09 -6.59 3.60
C GLY A 227 12.79 -6.35 4.35
N ILE A 228 11.82 -5.65 3.75
CA ILE A 228 10.50 -5.39 4.36
C ILE A 228 9.75 -6.70 4.63
N PHE A 229 9.70 -7.61 3.66
CA PHE A 229 9.03 -8.91 3.85
C PHE A 229 9.74 -9.77 4.90
N LEU A 230 11.07 -9.82 4.86
CA LEU A 230 11.87 -10.54 5.86
C LEU A 230 11.66 -9.96 7.26
N LEU A 231 11.58 -8.64 7.39
CA LEU A 231 11.34 -7.99 8.68
C LEU A 231 9.96 -8.38 9.25
N GLY A 232 8.94 -8.49 8.39
CA GLY A 232 7.64 -9.05 8.76
C GLY A 232 7.71 -10.51 9.22
N VAL A 233 8.39 -11.37 8.46
CA VAL A 233 8.54 -12.79 8.81
C VAL A 233 9.34 -12.97 10.11
N VAL A 234 10.49 -12.30 10.22
CA VAL A 234 11.37 -12.35 11.40
C VAL A 234 10.65 -11.84 12.64
N SER A 235 9.94 -10.71 12.54
CA SER A 235 9.18 -10.17 13.68
C SER A 235 8.11 -11.14 14.16
N TYR A 236 7.35 -11.77 13.25
CA TYR A 236 6.37 -12.81 13.59
C TYR A 236 7.01 -13.98 14.35
N PHE A 237 8.14 -14.52 13.87
CA PHE A 237 8.81 -15.63 14.53
C PHE A 237 9.41 -15.26 15.89
N LEU A 238 10.02 -14.08 16.02
CA LEU A 238 10.56 -13.58 17.28
C LEU A 238 9.48 -13.42 18.34
N VAL A 239 8.35 -12.82 17.97
CA VAL A 239 7.22 -12.58 18.87
C VAL A 239 6.55 -13.91 19.24
N THR A 240 6.35 -14.81 18.28
CA THR A 240 5.79 -16.14 18.53
C THR A 240 6.68 -16.93 19.49
N ARG A 241 8.00 -16.92 19.31
CA ARG A 241 8.95 -17.59 20.21
C ARG A 241 8.92 -16.99 21.61
N TYR A 242 8.83 -15.66 21.71
CA TYR A 242 8.71 -14.96 22.99
C TYR A 242 7.44 -15.38 23.76
N TYR A 243 6.27 -15.37 23.12
CA TYR A 243 5.03 -15.75 23.80
C TYR A 243 4.95 -17.25 24.09
N ASN A 244 5.44 -18.11 23.20
CA ASN A 244 5.53 -19.54 23.47
C ASN A 244 6.44 -19.84 24.68
N SER A 245 7.54 -19.09 24.85
CA SER A 245 8.38 -19.20 26.05
C SER A 245 7.67 -18.81 27.35
N LYS A 246 6.58 -18.04 27.25
CA LYS A 246 5.69 -17.66 28.35
C LYS A 246 4.45 -18.54 28.46
N GLY A 247 4.39 -19.66 27.72
CA GLY A 247 3.25 -20.59 27.73
C GLY A 247 2.00 -20.08 27.00
N ILE A 248 2.13 -19.02 26.20
CA ILE A 248 1.03 -18.45 25.43
C ILE A 248 1.14 -18.93 23.98
N ASP A 249 0.18 -19.76 23.55
CA ASP A 249 0.08 -20.21 22.16
C ASP A 249 -0.58 -19.13 21.30
N VAL A 250 0.25 -18.44 20.51
CA VAL A 250 -0.17 -17.41 19.55
C VAL A 250 -1.03 -17.99 18.42
N SER A 251 -0.88 -19.28 18.10
CA SER A 251 -1.64 -19.91 17.02
C SER A 251 -3.15 -19.99 17.30
N LEU A 252 -3.55 -19.92 18.58
CA LEU A 252 -4.95 -19.92 19.00
C LEU A 252 -5.69 -18.69 18.49
N ALA A 253 -5.05 -17.52 18.43
CA ALA A 253 -5.66 -16.29 17.92
C ALA A 253 -6.11 -16.42 16.45
N PHE A 254 -5.48 -17.32 15.69
CA PHE A 254 -5.76 -17.53 14.28
C PHE A 254 -6.64 -18.75 14.00
N LYS A 255 -7.19 -19.42 15.02
CA LYS A 255 -8.04 -20.62 14.84
C LYS A 255 -9.49 -20.29 14.51
N GLU A 256 -10.00 -19.19 15.06
CA GLU A 256 -11.40 -18.79 14.90
C GLU A 256 -11.48 -17.37 14.39
N ILE A 257 -12.46 -17.10 13.51
CA ILE A 257 -12.83 -15.73 13.18
C ILE A 257 -13.58 -15.22 14.42
N PRO A 258 -13.19 -14.06 15.01
CA PRO A 258 -13.93 -13.49 16.12
C PRO A 258 -15.42 -13.41 15.75
N PRO A 259 -16.34 -13.90 16.60
CA PRO A 259 -17.76 -13.71 16.36
C PRO A 259 -18.04 -12.21 16.35
N GLU A 260 -18.56 -11.70 15.24
CA GLU A 260 -19.05 -10.31 15.13
C GLU A 260 -20.23 -10.06 16.09
#